data_AF-A0A9Q8SY71-F1
#
_entry.id   AF-A0A9Q8SY71-F1
#
_cell.length_a   1.000
_cell.length_b   1.000
_cell.length_c   1.000
_cell.angle_alpha   90.00
_cell.angle_beta   90.00
_cell.angle_gamma   90.00
#
_symmetry.space_group_name_H-M   'P 1'
#
loop_
_entity.id
_entity.type
_entity.pdbx_description
1 polymer ?
#
loop_
_entity_poly.entity_id
_entity_poly.type
_entity_poly.pdbx_seq_one_letter_code
_entity_poly.pdbx_strand_id
1 'polypeptide(L)'
;MAAATTLSSQEQTSNFALQQYLVLQSQHEELRQHLDTIRPMTTSNTSLSSSPSVSPTRSTCSPFGQYPNGGGGKRHHSRSRRSSLSSPKTRRSSSLAPIADETTIWAVAEEEQRLFDVNEGMKRALMELLNCEQVRSDSSFRMWVQCRLMDTEKELRSERRRKSAP
;
A
#
# COMPACT_ATOMS: atom_id res chain seq x y z
N MET A 1 -43.46 11.21 9.54
CA MET A 1 -42.56 10.71 10.62
C MET A 1 -41.57 9.62 10.16
N ALA A 2 -41.48 9.23 8.88
CA ALA A 2 -40.61 8.13 8.44
C ALA A 2 -39.11 8.48 8.31
N ALA A 3 -38.76 9.77 8.18
CA ALA A 3 -37.38 10.19 7.90
C ALA A 3 -36.42 10.12 9.11
N ALA A 4 -36.95 10.21 10.34
CA ALA A 4 -36.11 10.18 11.55
C ALA A 4 -35.54 8.78 11.83
N THR A 5 -36.31 7.72 11.53
CA THR A 5 -35.90 6.33 11.77
C THR A 5 -34.80 5.89 10.80
N THR A 6 -34.86 6.34 9.53
CA THR A 6 -33.85 5.99 8.51
C THR A 6 -32.50 6.63 8.77
N LEU A 7 -32.49 7.87 9.28
CA LEU A 7 -31.26 8.57 9.67
C LEU A 7 -30.53 7.80 10.78
N SER A 8 -31.23 7.44 11.87
CA SER A 8 -30.63 6.72 13.01
C SER A 8 -30.04 5.35 12.62
N SER A 9 -30.76 4.57 11.79
CA SER A 9 -30.24 3.28 11.31
C SER A 9 -29.00 3.44 10.43
N GLN A 10 -28.93 4.52 9.64
CA GLN A 10 -27.79 4.78 8.78
C GLN A 10 -26.56 5.28 9.56
N GLU A 11 -26.75 6.01 10.66
CA GLU A 11 -25.65 6.31 11.57
C GLU A 11 -25.12 5.02 12.19
N GLN A 12 -25.99 4.11 12.63
CA GLN A 12 -25.57 2.83 13.21
C GLN A 12 -24.76 1.97 12.22
N THR A 13 -25.16 1.88 10.95
CA THR A 13 -24.38 1.14 9.95
C THR A 13 -23.02 1.77 9.70
N SER A 14 -22.94 3.11 9.64
CA SER A 14 -21.66 3.81 9.47
C SER A 14 -20.73 3.61 10.67
N ASN A 15 -21.26 3.69 11.89
CA ASN A 15 -20.50 3.46 13.12
C ASN A 15 -20.00 2.02 13.19
N PHE A 16 -20.85 1.05 12.83
CA PHE A 16 -20.47 -0.34 12.75
C PHE A 16 -19.36 -0.58 11.71
N ALA A 17 -19.52 -0.05 10.50
CA ALA A 17 -18.50 -0.17 9.44
C ALA A 17 -17.17 0.48 9.84
N LEU A 18 -17.21 1.64 10.51
CA LEU A 18 -16.02 2.32 11.02
C LEU A 18 -15.34 1.50 12.13
N GLN A 19 -16.12 0.99 13.08
CA GLN A 19 -15.61 0.15 14.15
C GLN A 19 -14.95 -1.13 13.59
N GLN A 20 -15.60 -1.79 12.64
CA GLN A 20 -15.05 -2.94 11.94
C GLN A 20 -13.74 -2.58 11.24
N TYR A 21 -13.67 -1.45 10.54
CA TYR A 21 -12.43 -0.96 9.93
C TYR A 21 -11.31 -0.77 10.96
N LEU A 22 -11.58 -0.16 12.11
CA LEU A 22 -10.58 0.08 13.16
C LEU A 22 -10.05 -1.22 13.75
N VAL A 23 -10.92 -2.21 13.99
CA VAL A 23 -10.51 -3.54 14.46
C VAL A 23 -9.62 -4.22 13.44
N LEU A 24 -10.01 -4.21 12.17
CA LEU A 24 -9.22 -4.79 11.09
C LEU A 24 -7.88 -4.08 10.90
N GLN A 25 -7.84 -2.75 11.05
CA GLN A 25 -6.60 -1.98 10.99
C GLN A 25 -5.65 -2.38 12.13
N SER A 26 -6.16 -2.58 13.34
CA SER A 26 -5.34 -3.08 14.46
C SER A 26 -4.76 -4.46 14.15
N GLN A 27 -5.57 -5.37 13.62
CA GLN A 27 -5.11 -6.71 13.21
C GLN A 27 -4.06 -6.62 12.10
N HIS A 28 -4.26 -5.74 11.12
CA HIS A 28 -3.30 -5.50 10.04
C HIS A 28 -1.94 -5.03 10.57
N GLU A 29 -1.93 -4.08 11.51
CA GLU A 29 -0.71 -3.57 12.13
C GLU A 29 0.02 -4.66 12.92
N GLU A 30 -0.71 -5.53 13.64
CA GLU A 30 -0.15 -6.67 14.37
C GLU A 30 0.48 -7.70 13.41
N LEU A 31 -0.25 -8.12 12.37
CA LEU A 31 0.25 -9.05 11.36
C LEU A 31 1.49 -8.50 10.64
N ARG A 32 1.53 -7.19 10.38
CA ARG A 32 2.70 -6.51 9.80
C ARG A 32 3.92 -6.60 10.72
N GLN A 33 3.75 -6.25 11.99
CA GLN A 33 4.84 -6.34 12.97
C GLN A 33 5.34 -7.78 13.15
N HIS A 34 4.42 -8.74 13.12
CA HIS A 34 4.75 -10.14 13.23
C HIS A 34 5.51 -10.64 12.01
N LEU A 35 5.09 -10.28 10.79
CA LEU A 35 5.82 -10.58 9.56
C LEU A 35 7.22 -9.98 9.55
N ASP A 36 7.40 -8.75 10.04
CA ASP A 36 8.72 -8.13 10.17
C ASP A 36 9.61 -8.88 11.18
N THR A 37 9.00 -9.50 12.19
CA THR A 37 9.69 -10.31 13.21
C THR A 37 10.04 -11.72 12.71
N ILE A 38 9.13 -12.38 11.95
CA ILE A 38 9.32 -13.73 11.35
C ILE A 38 10.14 -13.67 10.06
N ARG A 39 10.41 -12.47 9.52
CA ARG A 39 11.37 -12.25 8.44
C ARG A 39 12.79 -11.87 8.95
N PRO A 40 13.41 -12.50 9.98
CA PRO A 40 14.78 -12.18 10.31
C PRO A 40 15.71 -12.77 9.23
N MET A 41 16.47 -11.88 8.57
CA MET A 41 17.76 -12.16 7.93
C MET A 41 17.86 -13.11 6.72
N THR A 42 16.78 -13.53 6.05
CA THR A 42 16.88 -14.37 4.83
C THR A 42 16.60 -13.63 3.51
N THR A 43 16.13 -12.38 3.57
CA THR A 43 15.87 -11.56 2.37
C THR A 43 16.88 -10.41 2.21
N SER A 44 18.18 -10.72 2.26
CA SER A 44 19.19 -9.77 1.73
C SER A 44 19.26 -9.74 0.20
N ASN A 45 18.42 -10.49 -0.52
CA ASN A 45 18.46 -10.60 -1.98
C ASN A 45 17.11 -10.30 -2.68
N THR A 46 16.53 -9.12 -2.45
CA THR A 46 15.70 -8.42 -3.48
C THR A 46 15.85 -6.89 -3.42
N SER A 47 16.86 -6.37 -2.73
CA SER A 47 17.29 -4.97 -2.88
C SER A 47 18.15 -4.80 -4.12
N LEU A 48 17.59 -5.07 -5.31
CA LEU A 48 18.03 -4.32 -6.48
C LEU A 48 17.59 -2.88 -6.23
N SER A 49 18.53 -2.11 -5.68
CA SER A 49 18.49 -0.66 -5.61
C SER A 49 18.22 -0.10 -7.00
N SER A 50 16.95 0.13 -7.29
CA SER A 50 16.54 1.27 -8.08
C SER A 50 16.09 2.32 -7.08
N SER A 51 17.05 3.13 -6.62
CA SER A 51 16.74 4.43 -6.02
C SER A 51 16.04 5.27 -7.08
N PRO A 52 14.75 5.67 -6.93
CA PRO A 52 14.34 6.90 -7.55
C PRO A 52 14.94 8.01 -6.69
N SER A 53 15.86 8.78 -7.26
CA SER A 53 16.05 10.15 -6.82
C SER A 53 14.74 10.87 -7.08
N VAL A 54 13.86 10.89 -6.09
CA VAL A 54 12.69 11.75 -6.06
C VAL A 54 12.88 12.68 -4.88
N SER A 55 13.28 13.91 -5.22
CA SER A 55 13.34 15.04 -4.32
C SER A 55 12.07 15.14 -3.47
N PRO A 56 12.16 15.50 -2.18
CA PRO A 56 11.00 15.63 -1.32
C PRO A 56 10.34 16.98 -1.58
N THR A 57 9.53 17.09 -2.63
CA THR A 57 8.53 18.16 -2.64
C THR A 57 7.36 17.67 -1.81
N ARG A 58 7.32 18.10 -0.53
CA ARG A 58 6.15 17.99 0.34
C ARG A 58 4.93 18.56 -0.38
N SER A 59 4.09 17.71 -0.96
CA SER A 59 2.75 18.10 -1.35
C SER A 59 1.85 17.96 -0.14
N THR A 60 1.89 18.99 0.70
CA THR A 60 0.82 19.29 1.63
C THR A 60 -0.45 19.43 0.80
N CYS A 61 -1.49 18.63 1.07
CA CYS A 61 -2.82 18.88 0.54
C CYS A 61 -3.24 20.28 1.01
N SER A 62 -3.09 21.27 0.15
CA SER A 62 -3.55 22.62 0.36
C SER A 62 -4.56 22.96 -0.74
N PRO A 63 -5.71 23.54 -0.38
CA PRO A 63 -6.74 23.92 -1.31
C PRO A 63 -6.31 25.22 -2.00
N PHE A 64 -6.37 25.28 -3.33
CA PHE A 64 -6.64 26.47 -4.18
C PHE A 64 -6.13 26.16 -5.59
N GLY A 65 -7.00 26.39 -6.58
CA GLY A 65 -6.83 25.89 -7.94
C GLY A 65 -5.75 26.57 -8.77
N GLN A 66 -5.39 25.92 -9.87
CA GLN A 66 -5.03 26.53 -11.16
C GLN A 66 -4.77 25.41 -12.18
N TYR A 67 -5.56 25.40 -13.26
CA TYR A 67 -5.26 24.64 -14.47
C TYR A 67 -3.98 25.20 -15.13
N PRO A 68 -3.26 24.40 -15.93
CA PRO A 68 -2.99 24.91 -17.26
C PRO A 68 -3.16 23.88 -18.39
N ASN A 69 -3.68 24.42 -19.48
CA ASN A 69 -3.77 23.86 -20.81
C ASN A 69 -2.44 24.10 -21.56
N GLY A 70 -2.10 23.19 -22.48
CA GLY A 70 -1.39 23.53 -23.71
C GLY A 70 0.13 23.34 -23.76
N GLY A 71 0.60 22.73 -24.86
CA GLY A 71 1.88 23.07 -25.47
C GLY A 71 2.73 21.88 -25.88
N GLY A 72 2.84 21.63 -27.19
CA GLY A 72 3.59 20.51 -27.75
C GLY A 72 5.11 20.64 -27.69
N GLY A 73 5.80 19.52 -27.92
CA GLY A 73 7.25 19.47 -28.06
C GLY A 73 7.71 18.13 -28.62
N LYS A 74 7.97 18.07 -29.93
CA LYS A 74 8.64 16.95 -30.62
C LYS A 74 10.16 17.10 -30.51
N ARG A 75 10.85 15.96 -30.75
CA ARG A 75 12.26 15.78 -31.20
C ARG A 75 13.31 15.78 -30.06
N HIS A 76 14.44 15.06 -30.07
CA HIS A 76 15.26 14.40 -31.10
C HIS A 76 16.00 13.18 -30.53
N HIS A 77 16.41 12.26 -31.40
CA HIS A 77 17.43 11.23 -31.16
C HIS A 77 18.79 11.83 -30.78
N SER A 78 19.51 11.18 -29.88
CA SER A 78 20.98 11.23 -29.83
C SER A 78 21.54 9.92 -29.30
N ARG A 79 22.15 9.17 -30.23
CA ARG A 79 23.03 8.03 -29.96
C ARG A 79 24.38 8.61 -29.59
N SER A 80 24.96 8.20 -28.46
CA SER A 80 26.39 8.37 -28.21
C SER A 80 26.97 7.08 -27.62
N ARG A 81 28.10 6.68 -28.20
CA ARG A 81 28.85 5.46 -27.88
C ARG A 81 29.90 5.79 -26.80
N ARG A 82 29.97 4.91 -25.79
CA ARG A 82 31.17 4.29 -25.21
C ARG A 82 32.31 5.20 -24.72
N SER A 83 32.54 5.20 -23.40
CA SER A 83 33.89 5.18 -22.82
C SER A 83 33.90 4.42 -21.49
N SER A 84 34.97 3.65 -21.33
CA SER A 84 35.28 2.63 -20.34
C SER A 84 35.82 3.19 -19.00
N LEU A 85 35.98 2.27 -18.02
CA LEU A 85 36.73 2.34 -16.75
C LEU A 85 35.91 2.97 -15.60
N SER A 86 35.73 2.41 -14.41
CA SER A 86 36.43 1.38 -13.64
C SER A 86 35.41 0.73 -12.67
N SER A 87 35.29 -0.60 -12.66
CA SER A 87 34.41 -1.32 -11.74
C SER A 87 35.12 -1.56 -10.40
N PRO A 88 34.57 -1.12 -9.25
CA PRO A 88 35.09 -1.52 -7.95
C PRO A 88 34.91 -3.03 -7.78
N LYS A 89 36.03 -3.74 -7.71
CA LYS A 89 36.12 -5.17 -7.40
C LYS A 89 35.82 -5.34 -5.90
N THR A 90 34.55 -5.29 -5.51
CA THR A 90 34.17 -5.68 -4.15
C THR A 90 34.32 -7.19 -4.07
N ARG A 91 35.21 -7.62 -3.17
CA ARG A 91 35.44 -9.01 -2.83
C ARG A 91 34.09 -9.62 -2.45
N ARG A 92 33.67 -10.63 -3.21
CA ARG A 92 32.56 -11.51 -2.83
C ARG A 92 32.94 -12.20 -1.53
N SER A 93 32.58 -11.59 -0.41
CA SER A 93 32.44 -12.31 0.84
C SER A 93 31.28 -13.28 0.61
N SER A 94 31.60 -14.56 0.45
CA SER A 94 30.62 -15.64 0.41
C SER A 94 30.01 -15.78 1.81
N SER A 95 29.16 -14.82 2.18
CA SER A 95 28.23 -15.01 3.28
C SER A 95 27.16 -15.94 2.73
N LEU A 96 27.26 -17.22 3.06
CA LEU A 96 26.15 -18.15 2.89
C LEU A 96 24.98 -17.54 3.68
N ALA A 97 24.00 -17.01 2.96
CA ALA A 97 22.75 -16.60 3.60
C ALA A 97 22.18 -17.84 4.28
N PRO A 98 21.77 -17.77 5.57
CA PRO A 98 21.06 -18.87 6.20
C PRO A 98 19.89 -19.25 5.29
N ILE A 99 19.84 -20.52 4.88
CA ILE A 99 18.68 -21.08 4.17
C ILE A 99 17.53 -20.95 5.16
N ALA A 100 16.48 -20.20 4.82
CA ALA A 100 15.30 -20.15 5.66
C ALA A 100 14.77 -21.58 5.83
N ASP A 101 14.60 -22.03 7.07
CA ASP A 101 14.00 -23.33 7.34
C ASP A 101 12.63 -23.40 6.66
N GLU A 102 12.28 -24.54 6.05
CA GLU A 102 11.00 -24.71 5.32
C GLU A 102 9.80 -24.35 6.20
N THR A 103 9.91 -24.59 7.51
CA THR A 103 8.92 -24.22 8.52
C THR A 103 8.72 -22.70 8.62
N THR A 104 9.79 -21.90 8.54
CA THR A 104 9.71 -20.43 8.54
C THR A 104 9.09 -19.92 7.25
N ILE A 105 9.42 -20.52 6.11
CA ILE A 105 8.82 -20.16 4.81
C ILE A 105 7.30 -20.37 4.85
N TRP A 106 6.84 -21.50 5.39
CA TRP A 106 5.42 -21.78 5.54
C TRP A 106 4.73 -20.80 6.50
N ALA A 107 5.35 -20.52 7.65
CA ALA A 107 4.81 -19.56 8.62
C ALA A 107 4.66 -18.15 8.02
N VAL A 108 5.64 -17.68 7.24
CA VAL A 108 5.53 -16.40 6.52
C VAL A 108 4.39 -16.43 5.49
N ALA A 109 4.27 -17.52 4.72
CA ALA A 109 3.22 -17.63 3.71
C ALA A 109 1.80 -17.65 4.31
N GLU A 110 1.63 -18.33 5.44
CA GLU A 110 0.36 -18.34 6.18
C GLU A 110 0.01 -16.95 6.70
N GLU A 111 0.97 -16.26 7.30
CA GLU A 111 0.76 -14.93 7.86
C GLU A 111 0.51 -13.87 6.77
N GLU A 112 1.19 -13.96 5.62
CA GLU A 112 0.87 -13.15 4.44
C GLU A 112 -0.54 -13.43 3.91
N GLN A 113 -0.99 -14.69 3.93
CA GLN A 113 -2.36 -15.02 3.54
C GLN A 113 -3.39 -14.40 4.51
N ARG A 114 -3.14 -14.42 5.83
CA ARG A 114 -3.99 -13.74 6.81
C ARG A 114 -4.01 -12.22 6.58
N LEU A 115 -2.85 -11.62 6.28
CA LEU A 115 -2.75 -10.19 5.97
C LEU A 115 -3.58 -9.83 4.72
N PHE A 116 -3.55 -10.68 3.69
CA PHE A 116 -4.38 -10.51 2.50
C PHE A 116 -5.88 -10.51 2.84
N ASP A 117 -6.33 -11.46 3.66
CA ASP A 117 -7.74 -11.59 4.05
C ASP A 117 -8.22 -10.40 4.90
N VAL A 118 -7.39 -9.92 5.83
CA VAL A 118 -7.66 -8.70 6.61
C VAL A 118 -7.75 -7.48 5.70
N ASN A 119 -6.86 -7.34 4.72
CA ASN A 119 -6.90 -6.25 3.75
C ASN A 119 -8.17 -6.26 2.88
N GLU A 120 -8.65 -7.44 2.45
CA GLU A 120 -9.95 -7.57 1.78
C GLU A 120 -11.11 -7.19 2.71
N GLY A 121 -11.02 -7.53 4.00
CA GLY A 121 -11.93 -7.06 5.05
C GLY A 121 -11.98 -5.53 5.15
N MET A 122 -10.81 -4.89 5.28
CA MET A 122 -10.69 -3.44 5.38
C MET A 122 -11.27 -2.75 4.14
N LYS A 123 -10.96 -3.27 2.96
CA LYS A 123 -11.53 -2.79 1.69
C LYS A 123 -13.06 -2.81 1.72
N ARG A 124 -13.66 -3.92 2.16
CA ARG A 124 -15.12 -4.06 2.26
C ARG A 124 -15.72 -3.05 3.24
N ALA A 125 -15.15 -2.88 4.43
CA ALA A 125 -15.61 -1.91 5.42
C ALA A 125 -15.51 -0.47 4.90
N LEU A 126 -14.42 -0.11 4.21
CA LEU A 126 -14.23 1.22 3.62
C LEU A 126 -15.23 1.48 2.49
N MET A 127 -15.52 0.49 1.64
CA MET A 127 -16.57 0.62 0.62
C MET A 127 -17.96 0.79 1.24
N GLU A 128 -18.25 0.08 2.34
CA GLU A 128 -19.50 0.24 3.08
C GLU A 128 -19.62 1.63 3.71
N LEU A 129 -18.54 2.17 4.26
CA LEU A 129 -18.48 3.56 4.74
C LEU A 129 -18.80 4.56 3.64
N LEU A 130 -18.22 4.41 2.44
CA LEU A 130 -18.55 5.28 1.30
C LEU A 130 -20.01 5.19 0.86
N ASN A 131 -20.71 4.12 1.26
CA ASN A 131 -22.13 3.98 0.98
C ASN A 131 -23.03 4.73 1.98
N CYS A 132 -22.52 5.11 3.15
CA CYS A 132 -23.28 5.82 4.18
C CYS A 132 -23.47 7.31 3.86
N GLU A 133 -24.66 7.86 4.13
CA GLU A 133 -25.00 9.26 3.84
C GLU A 133 -24.15 10.26 4.61
N GLN A 134 -23.76 9.93 5.85
CA GLN A 134 -22.85 10.76 6.65
C GLN A 134 -21.50 10.97 5.97
N VAL A 135 -20.94 9.89 5.42
CA VAL A 135 -19.69 9.96 4.67
C VAL A 135 -19.90 10.68 3.34
N ARG A 136 -21.08 10.54 2.71
CA ARG A 136 -21.40 11.25 1.46
C ARG A 136 -21.55 12.76 1.64
N SER A 137 -22.10 13.18 2.79
CA SER A 137 -22.35 14.57 3.15
C SER A 137 -21.12 15.28 3.71
N ASP A 138 -20.15 14.55 4.29
CA ASP A 138 -18.86 15.10 4.73
C ASP A 138 -17.76 14.83 3.68
N SER A 139 -17.42 15.87 2.91
CA SER A 139 -16.38 15.78 1.87
C SER A 139 -14.98 15.44 2.41
N SER A 140 -14.65 15.88 3.63
CA SER A 140 -13.34 15.64 4.23
C SER A 140 -13.24 14.20 4.71
N PHE A 141 -14.28 13.71 5.37
CA PHE A 141 -14.33 12.32 5.80
C PHE A 141 -14.35 11.37 4.60
N ARG A 142 -15.14 11.69 3.56
CA ARG A 142 -15.13 10.93 2.30
C ARG A 142 -13.74 10.83 1.69
N MET A 143 -13.02 11.95 1.61
CA MET A 143 -11.66 11.99 1.09
C MET A 143 -10.74 11.09 1.90
N TRP A 144 -10.82 11.14 3.24
CA TRP A 144 -10.05 10.27 4.11
C TRP A 144 -10.34 8.78 3.86
N VAL A 145 -11.62 8.39 3.77
CA VAL A 145 -12.01 6.99 3.46
C VAL A 145 -11.48 6.57 2.08
N GLN A 146 -11.57 7.46 1.08
CA GLN A 146 -11.04 7.20 -0.26
C GLN A 146 -9.52 7.02 -0.27
N CYS A 147 -8.76 7.87 0.45
CA CYS A 147 -7.31 7.72 0.59
C CYS A 147 -6.96 6.36 1.22
N ARG A 148 -7.63 6.00 2.33
CA ARG A 148 -7.42 4.70 2.98
C ARG A 148 -7.75 3.53 2.05
N LEU A 149 -8.82 3.64 1.27
CA LEU A 149 -9.18 2.61 0.29
C LEU A 149 -8.10 2.45 -0.78
N MET A 150 -7.56 3.54 -1.31
CA MET A 150 -6.48 3.50 -2.30
C MET A 150 -5.21 2.86 -1.75
N ASP A 151 -4.87 3.16 -0.49
CA ASP A 151 -3.74 2.55 0.21
C ASP A 151 -3.95 1.03 0.35
N THR A 152 -5.08 0.59 0.91
CA THR A 152 -5.42 -0.84 1.05
C THR A 152 -5.41 -1.57 -0.29
N GLU A 153 -5.95 -0.98 -1.36
CA GLU A 153 -5.90 -1.59 -2.69
C GLU A 153 -4.49 -1.67 -3.28
N LYS A 154 -3.63 -0.68 -3.00
CA LYS A 154 -2.23 -0.73 -3.42
C LYS A 154 -1.49 -1.88 -2.75
N GLU A 155 -1.78 -2.16 -1.50
CA GLU A 155 -1.22 -3.31 -0.77
C GLU A 155 -1.68 -4.64 -1.38
N LEU A 156 -2.99 -4.82 -1.60
CA LEU A 156 -3.56 -6.01 -2.25
C LEU A 156 -2.96 -6.25 -3.65
N ARG A 157 -2.76 -5.18 -4.43
CA ARG A 157 -2.10 -5.28 -5.75
C ARG A 157 -0.65 -5.70 -5.63
N SER A 158 0.08 -5.19 -4.64
CA SER A 158 1.50 -5.52 -4.43
C SER A 158 1.66 -6.98 -4.03
N GLU A 159 0.79 -7.48 -3.15
CA GLU A 159 0.75 -8.87 -2.72
C GLU A 159 0.43 -9.85 -3.86
N ARG A 160 -0.58 -9.53 -4.67
CA ARG A 160 -0.91 -10.36 -5.85
C ARG A 160 0.27 -10.48 -6.81
N ARG A 161 1.04 -9.40 -6.99
CA ARG A 161 2.25 -9.40 -7.84
C ARG A 161 3.36 -10.27 -7.26
N ARG A 162 3.54 -10.29 -5.94
CA ARG A 162 4.51 -11.20 -5.28
C ARG A 162 4.14 -12.67 -5.49
N LYS A 163 2.86 -13.00 -5.39
CA LYS A 163 2.35 -14.39 -5.55
C LYS A 163 2.32 -14.89 -7.00
N SER A 164 2.43 -14.01 -7.99
CA SER A 164 2.33 -14.35 -9.42
C SER A 164 3.66 -14.29 -10.18
N ALA A 165 4.77 -13.95 -9.51
CA ALA A 165 6.09 -14.05 -10.09
C ALA A 165 6.52 -15.54 -10.15
N PRO A 166 6.96 -16.05 -11.32
CA PRO A 166 7.46 -17.41 -11.48
C PRO A 166 8.82 -17.63 -10.81
#